data_AF-A8U0V7-F1
#
_entry.id   AF-A8U0V7-F1
#
_cell.length_a   1.000
_cell.length_b   1.000
_cell.length_c   1.000
_cell.angle_alpha   90.00
_cell.angle_beta   90.00
_cell.angle_gamma   90.00
#
_symmetry.space_group_name_H-M   'P 1'
#
loop_
_entity.id
_entity.type
_entity.pdbx_description
1 polymer ?
#
loop_
_entity_poly.entity_id
_entity_poly.type
_entity_poly.pdbx_seq_one_letter_code
_entity_poly.pdbx_strand_id
1 'polypeptide(L)'
;MPDTVFPFRPLQGSALVHALLRAGLIAPERYLEALRTVRDDRFWRHWGRRVLLALAVGQILAGIVFFFAFNWADLPPFAKLGVIQAGIVLCTLGAWLGRNQPIAWEALLTAACVLVGVLLAVFGQIYQTGADAYTLFVGWAALILPWVLASRALVPWAVWLVVTGAGAVTYAVQIAIPLGWISLEGAVLLLALFYGFALLVRETAMRYGIPWLRPLWPRRLLVAAILTLTLSTAVSGLFESVIIPDGWMAVAGYSTAAIGLGIVCVRLLDLPAVLMAVLSGCLFLTAAGGRIVFEWLDPEVGAFSGLVMLVLAVFGSAFALLRRLRDWMAAHD
;
A
#
# COMPACT_ATOMS: atom_id res chain seq x y z
N MET A 1 3.23 -1.99 -32.09
CA MET A 1 3.70 -2.38 -30.75
C MET A 1 5.16 -2.00 -30.63
N PRO A 2 5.53 -1.01 -29.81
CA PRO A 2 6.91 -0.88 -29.37
C PRO A 2 7.11 -1.73 -28.12
N ASP A 3 8.11 -2.60 -28.17
CA ASP A 3 8.56 -3.47 -27.09
C ASP A 3 8.99 -2.66 -25.86
N THR A 4 8.05 -2.46 -24.94
CA THR A 4 8.33 -1.98 -23.59
C THR A 4 7.98 -3.08 -22.61
N VAL A 5 8.91 -4.00 -22.34
CA VAL A 5 9.18 -4.62 -21.02
C VAL A 5 10.51 -5.42 -21.17
N PHE A 6 11.63 -4.77 -20.81
CA PHE A 6 12.99 -5.32 -20.58
C PHE A 6 13.63 -6.20 -21.69
N PRO A 7 14.45 -5.62 -22.60
CA PRO A 7 15.30 -6.43 -23.47
C PRO A 7 16.44 -7.03 -22.62
N PHE A 8 16.58 -8.36 -22.63
CA PHE A 8 17.72 -9.15 -22.13
C PHE A 8 18.41 -8.71 -20.83
N ARG A 9 18.15 -9.44 -19.74
CA ARG A 9 18.93 -9.28 -18.48
C ARG A 9 20.41 -9.62 -18.75
N PRO A 10 21.37 -8.76 -18.36
CA PRO A 10 22.82 -9.02 -18.44
C PRO A 10 23.25 -10.34 -17.78
N LEU A 11 22.40 -10.85 -16.88
CA LEU A 11 22.62 -12.04 -16.06
C LEU A 11 22.55 -13.36 -16.85
N GLN A 12 21.87 -13.41 -18.01
CA GLN A 12 21.73 -14.66 -18.77
C GLN A 12 23.05 -15.11 -19.41
N GLY A 13 23.79 -14.16 -19.96
CA GLY A 13 25.05 -14.43 -20.61
C GLY A 13 26.16 -14.82 -19.63
N SER A 14 26.21 -14.16 -18.46
CA SER A 14 27.10 -14.57 -17.38
C SER A 14 26.75 -15.95 -16.82
N ALA A 15 25.45 -16.30 -16.76
CA ALA A 15 25.00 -17.62 -16.31
C ALA A 15 25.41 -18.73 -17.28
N LEU A 16 25.38 -18.49 -18.59
CA LEU A 16 25.86 -19.42 -19.61
C LEU A 16 27.37 -19.67 -19.49
N VAL A 17 28.18 -18.62 -19.32
CA VAL A 17 29.64 -18.75 -19.13
C VAL A 17 29.95 -19.52 -17.85
N HIS A 18 29.20 -19.30 -16.76
CA HIS A 18 29.33 -20.11 -15.54
C HIS A 18 28.94 -21.58 -15.75
N ALA A 19 27.91 -21.86 -16.55
CA ALA A 19 27.49 -23.23 -16.85
C ALA A 19 28.55 -23.97 -17.70
N LEU A 20 29.14 -23.29 -18.68
CA LEU A 20 30.21 -23.84 -19.53
C LEU A 20 31.51 -24.11 -18.76
N LEU A 21 31.84 -23.27 -17.77
CA LEU A 21 32.95 -23.53 -16.85
C LEU A 21 32.68 -24.77 -15.99
N ARG A 22 31.48 -24.90 -15.40
CA ARG A 22 31.11 -26.08 -14.59
C ARG A 22 31.09 -27.37 -15.39
N ALA A 23 30.75 -27.29 -16.68
CA ALA A 23 30.79 -28.42 -17.60
C ALA A 23 32.20 -28.77 -18.09
N GLY A 24 33.24 -28.04 -17.68
CA GLY A 24 34.64 -28.26 -18.10
C GLY A 24 34.93 -27.88 -19.55
N LEU A 25 33.99 -27.21 -20.22
CA LEU A 25 34.11 -26.81 -21.64
C LEU A 25 34.95 -25.54 -21.83
N ILE A 26 35.20 -24.79 -20.76
CA ILE A 26 36.07 -23.62 -20.75
C ILE A 26 37.14 -23.83 -19.68
N ALA A 27 38.41 -23.63 -20.06
CA ALA A 27 39.51 -23.64 -19.10
C ALA A 27 39.34 -22.49 -18.08
N PRO A 28 39.60 -22.69 -16.78
CA PRO A 28 39.45 -21.66 -15.75
C PRO A 28 40.18 -20.35 -16.06
N GLU A 29 41.33 -20.44 -16.73
CA GLU A 29 42.16 -19.31 -17.16
C GLU A 29 41.46 -18.40 -18.17
N ARG A 30 40.59 -18.96 -19.03
CA ARG A 30 39.86 -18.23 -20.09
C ARG A 30 38.50 -17.72 -19.65
N TYR A 31 38.12 -17.98 -18.41
CA TYR A 31 36.81 -17.61 -17.88
C TYR A 31 36.54 -16.10 -17.96
N LEU A 32 37.51 -15.26 -17.57
CA LEU A 32 37.38 -13.80 -17.61
C LEU A 32 37.27 -13.27 -19.05
N GLU A 33 37.94 -13.91 -19.99
CA GLU A 33 37.89 -13.56 -21.41
C GLU A 33 36.53 -13.90 -22.01
N ALA A 34 36.02 -15.11 -21.72
CA ALA A 34 34.66 -15.51 -22.07
C ALA A 34 33.61 -14.56 -21.47
N LEU A 35 33.78 -14.15 -20.21
CA LEU A 35 32.86 -13.20 -19.57
C LEU A 35 32.85 -11.82 -20.23
N ARG A 36 34.01 -11.34 -20.69
CA ARG A 36 34.11 -10.07 -21.43
C ARG A 36 33.37 -10.12 -22.76
N THR A 37 33.35 -11.26 -23.44
CA THR A 37 32.65 -11.42 -24.73
C THR A 37 31.13 -11.31 -24.61
N VAL A 38 30.59 -11.68 -23.45
CA VAL A 38 29.14 -11.70 -23.20
C VAL A 38 28.66 -10.46 -22.41
N ARG A 39 29.58 -9.60 -21.97
CA ARG A 39 29.26 -8.39 -21.23
C ARG A 39 28.65 -7.31 -22.13
N ASP A 40 27.42 -6.90 -21.86
CA ASP A 40 26.80 -5.76 -22.53
C ASP A 40 27.25 -4.42 -21.93
N ASP A 41 28.32 -3.86 -22.49
CA ASP A 41 28.83 -2.55 -22.07
C ASP A 41 27.87 -1.39 -22.31
N ARG A 42 26.98 -1.47 -23.31
CA ARG A 42 26.01 -0.39 -23.58
C ARG A 42 24.98 -0.35 -22.47
N PHE A 43 24.48 -1.50 -22.03
CA PHE A 43 23.60 -1.61 -20.88
C PHE A 43 24.25 -1.00 -19.63
N TRP A 44 25.46 -1.44 -19.26
CA TRP A 44 26.11 -0.98 -18.03
C TRP A 44 26.42 0.51 -18.05
N ARG A 45 26.84 1.07 -19.19
CA ARG A 45 27.00 2.53 -19.35
C ARG A 45 25.67 3.26 -19.19
N HIS A 46 24.60 2.76 -19.79
CA HIS A 46 23.29 3.39 -19.71
C HIS A 46 22.71 3.35 -18.30
N TRP A 47 22.78 2.19 -17.65
CA TRP A 47 22.36 1.99 -16.28
C TRP A 47 23.19 2.85 -15.32
N GLY A 48 24.52 2.80 -15.43
CA GLY A 48 25.43 3.60 -14.60
C GLY A 48 25.17 5.09 -14.74
N ARG A 49 24.94 5.59 -15.96
CA ARG A 49 24.56 6.99 -16.19
C ARG A 49 23.23 7.35 -15.52
N ARG A 50 22.20 6.49 -15.61
CA ARG A 50 20.92 6.74 -14.94
C ARG A 50 21.07 6.75 -13.41
N VAL A 51 21.87 5.84 -12.85
CA VAL A 51 22.14 5.80 -11.41
C VAL A 51 22.88 7.05 -10.96
N LEU A 52 23.94 7.45 -11.67
CA LEU A 52 24.70 8.67 -11.36
C LEU A 52 23.84 9.93 -11.48
N LEU A 53 22.98 10.01 -12.51
CA LEU A 53 22.02 11.12 -12.65
C LEU A 53 20.99 11.12 -11.52
N ALA A 54 20.44 9.96 -11.15
CA ALA A 54 19.51 9.85 -10.04
C ALA A 54 20.15 10.23 -8.71
N LEU A 55 21.40 9.83 -8.47
CA LEU A 55 22.18 10.23 -7.30
C LEU A 55 22.47 11.72 -7.30
N ALA A 56 22.88 12.30 -8.43
CA ALA A 56 23.15 13.74 -8.56
C ALA A 56 21.88 14.57 -8.28
N VAL A 57 20.76 14.22 -8.92
CA VAL A 57 19.46 14.86 -8.67
C VAL A 57 19.05 14.67 -7.22
N GLY A 58 19.18 13.45 -6.68
CA GLY A 58 18.86 13.14 -5.29
C GLY A 58 19.67 13.96 -4.29
N GLN A 59 20.98 14.13 -4.52
CA GLN A 59 21.86 14.93 -3.66
C GLN A 59 21.53 16.41 -3.73
N ILE A 60 21.20 16.93 -4.91
CA ILE A 60 20.75 18.32 -5.08
C ILE A 60 19.43 18.53 -4.33
N LEU A 61 18.45 17.63 -4.50
CA LEU A 61 17.18 17.70 -3.78
C LEU A 61 17.38 17.60 -2.27
N ALA A 62 18.24 16.71 -1.79
CA ALA A 62 18.59 16.61 -0.38
C ALA A 62 19.23 17.91 0.13
N GLY A 63 20.15 18.51 -0.64
CA GLY A 63 20.74 19.81 -0.32
C GLY A 63 19.70 20.93 -0.24
N ILE A 64 18.75 20.99 -1.17
CA ILE A 64 17.63 21.95 -1.15
C ILE A 64 16.77 21.73 0.11
N VAL A 65 16.41 20.48 0.41
CA VAL A 65 15.63 20.14 1.62
C VAL A 65 16.38 20.55 2.88
N PHE A 66 17.68 20.26 3.00
CA PHE A 66 18.48 20.65 4.15
C PHE A 66 18.66 22.17 4.26
N PHE A 67 18.81 22.87 3.14
CA PHE A 67 18.86 24.33 3.14
C PHE A 67 17.57 24.91 3.72
N PHE A 68 16.41 24.47 3.25
CA PHE A 68 15.12 24.93 3.79
C PHE A 68 14.93 24.49 5.24
N ALA A 69 15.32 23.27 5.61
CA ALA A 69 15.22 22.76 6.98
C ALA A 69 16.08 23.58 7.96
N PHE A 70 17.33 23.86 7.60
CA PHE A 70 18.24 24.67 8.42
C PHE A 70 17.73 26.10 8.60
N ASN A 71 17.25 26.73 7.52
CA ASN A 71 16.74 28.10 7.55
C ASN A 71 15.26 28.19 7.97
N TRP A 72 14.59 27.07 8.30
CA TRP A 72 13.14 27.04 8.45
C TRP A 72 12.64 27.95 9.56
N ALA A 73 13.36 28.03 10.69
CA ALA A 73 12.99 28.88 11.80
C ALA A 73 12.96 30.36 11.40
N ASP A 74 13.97 30.81 10.66
CA ASP A 74 14.20 32.22 10.31
C ASP A 74 13.40 32.69 9.09
N LEU A 75 12.84 31.77 8.30
CA LEU A 75 12.02 32.13 7.14
C LEU A 75 10.71 32.84 7.57
N PRO A 76 10.39 34.01 6.99
CA PRO A 76 9.15 34.69 7.30
C PRO A 76 7.94 33.87 6.80
N PRO A 77 6.76 34.02 7.44
CA PRO A 77 5.56 33.27 7.08
C PRO A 77 5.22 33.27 5.59
N PHE A 78 5.32 34.43 4.95
CA PHE A 78 5.02 34.58 3.52
C PHE A 78 5.99 33.79 2.63
N ALA A 79 7.27 33.70 3.00
CA ALA A 79 8.25 32.93 2.24
C ALA A 79 7.98 31.42 2.37
N LYS A 80 7.64 30.93 3.57
CA LYS A 80 7.27 29.53 3.79
C LYS A 80 6.09 29.12 2.90
N LEU A 81 5.01 29.90 2.94
CA LEU A 81 3.81 29.64 2.13
C LEU A 81 4.09 29.84 0.64
N GLY A 82 4.82 30.88 0.27
CA GLY A 82 5.16 31.20 -1.11
C GLY A 82 5.97 30.11 -1.80
N VAL A 83 6.96 29.52 -1.11
CA VAL A 83 7.75 28.40 -1.65
C VAL A 83 6.87 27.17 -1.90
N ILE A 84 5.97 26.85 -0.97
CA ILE A 84 5.06 25.70 -1.13
C ILE A 84 4.08 25.94 -2.30
N GLN A 85 3.49 27.13 -2.36
CA GLN A 85 2.58 27.52 -3.45
C GLN A 85 3.29 27.52 -4.81
N ALA A 86 4.52 28.05 -4.89
CA ALA A 86 5.33 27.98 -6.11
C ALA A 86 5.59 26.52 -6.50
N GLY A 87 5.88 25.64 -5.55
CA GLY A 87 6.01 24.20 -5.78
C GLY A 87 4.75 23.59 -6.38
N ILE A 88 3.57 23.92 -5.84
CA ILE A 88 2.28 23.45 -6.37
C ILE A 88 2.09 23.92 -7.83
N VAL A 89 2.35 25.19 -8.12
CA VAL A 89 2.23 25.75 -9.47
C VAL A 89 3.22 25.08 -10.43
N LEU A 90 4.48 24.90 -10.03
CA LEU A 90 5.49 24.25 -10.86
C LEU A 90 5.16 22.77 -11.13
N CYS A 91 4.68 22.04 -10.13
CA CYS A 91 4.26 20.65 -10.29
C CYS A 91 3.05 20.53 -11.22
N THR A 92 2.03 21.37 -11.04
CA THR A 92 0.82 21.34 -11.90
C THR A 92 1.13 21.76 -13.34
N LEU A 93 1.90 22.83 -13.55
CA LEU A 93 2.36 23.24 -14.88
C LEU A 93 3.25 22.18 -15.52
N GLY A 94 4.20 21.62 -14.77
CA GLY A 94 5.08 20.56 -15.23
C GLY A 94 4.31 19.31 -15.64
N ALA A 95 3.30 18.90 -14.86
CA ALA A 95 2.39 17.82 -15.22
C ALA A 95 1.67 18.14 -16.53
N TRP A 96 1.11 19.34 -16.66
CA TRP A 96 0.38 19.75 -17.86
C TRP A 96 1.26 19.80 -19.13
N LEU A 97 2.47 20.33 -19.03
CA LEU A 97 3.46 20.33 -20.12
C LEU A 97 3.93 18.91 -20.46
N GLY A 98 4.08 18.07 -19.43
CA GLY A 98 4.47 16.67 -19.53
C GLY A 98 3.31 15.70 -19.75
N ARG A 99 2.10 16.14 -20.09
CA ARG A 99 0.87 15.30 -20.12
C ARG A 99 0.96 14.07 -21.04
N ASN A 100 1.84 14.11 -22.04
CA ASN A 100 2.07 12.99 -22.95
C ASN A 100 3.05 11.94 -22.37
N GLN A 101 3.67 12.22 -21.23
CA GLN A 101 4.59 11.35 -20.51
C GLN A 101 3.91 10.81 -19.25
N PRO A 102 3.45 9.55 -19.22
CA PRO A 102 2.61 9.03 -18.14
C PRO A 102 3.28 9.09 -16.77
N ILE A 103 4.59 8.82 -16.71
CA ILE A 103 5.37 8.85 -15.48
C ILE A 103 5.47 10.27 -14.93
N ALA A 104 5.78 11.26 -15.78
CA ALA A 104 5.90 12.65 -15.35
C ALA A 104 4.54 13.23 -14.93
N TRP A 105 3.48 12.93 -15.70
CA TRP A 105 2.11 13.30 -15.38
C TRP A 105 1.69 12.79 -13.99
N GLU A 106 1.84 11.49 -13.75
CA GLU A 106 1.46 10.88 -12.47
C GLU A 106 2.31 11.42 -11.32
N ALA A 107 3.63 11.45 -11.45
CA ALA A 107 4.53 11.90 -10.39
C ALA A 107 4.32 13.36 -10.00
N LEU A 108 4.23 14.27 -10.97
CA LEU A 108 4.09 15.70 -10.71
C LEU A 108 2.71 16.05 -10.18
N LEU A 109 1.65 15.39 -10.66
CA LEU A 109 0.31 15.62 -10.14
C LEU A 109 0.16 15.06 -8.71
N THR A 110 0.78 13.92 -8.42
CA THR A 110 0.90 13.40 -7.04
C THR A 110 1.65 14.39 -6.15
N ALA A 111 2.79 14.91 -6.60
CA ALA A 111 3.56 15.90 -5.84
C ALA A 111 2.72 17.16 -5.53
N ALA A 112 1.98 17.67 -6.52
CA ALA A 112 1.05 18.78 -6.31
C ALA A 112 0.00 18.45 -5.24
N CYS A 113 -0.63 17.26 -5.29
CA CYS A 113 -1.60 16.83 -4.29
C CYS A 113 -1.01 16.77 -2.88
N VAL A 114 0.23 16.29 -2.73
CA VAL A 114 0.92 16.23 -1.43
C VAL A 114 1.26 17.63 -0.92
N LEU A 115 1.74 18.52 -1.80
CA LEU A 115 2.07 19.90 -1.43
C LEU A 115 0.86 20.71 -0.96
N VAL A 116 -0.37 20.39 -1.41
CA VAL A 116 -1.59 20.98 -0.83
C VAL A 116 -1.70 20.65 0.67
N GLY A 117 -1.42 19.40 1.08
CA GLY A 117 -1.41 19.02 2.49
C GLY A 117 -0.31 19.72 3.28
N VAL A 118 0.89 19.82 2.70
CA VAL A 118 2.01 20.58 3.31
C VAL A 118 1.63 22.05 3.48
N LEU A 119 0.96 22.66 2.50
CA LEU A 119 0.49 24.04 2.58
C LEU A 119 -0.48 24.24 3.75
N LEU A 120 -1.47 23.35 3.89
CA LEU A 120 -2.44 23.41 4.97
C LEU A 120 -1.79 23.22 6.35
N ALA A 121 -0.87 22.26 6.47
CA ALA A 121 -0.14 22.01 7.72
C ALA A 121 0.73 23.22 8.13
N VAL A 122 1.47 23.79 7.19
CA VAL A 122 2.32 24.97 7.45
C VAL A 122 1.48 26.21 7.72
N PHE A 123 0.34 26.36 7.05
CA PHE A 123 -0.62 27.42 7.35
C PHE A 123 -1.16 27.31 8.79
N GLY A 124 -1.58 26.12 9.20
CA GLY A 124 -2.03 25.85 10.57
C GLY A 124 -0.93 26.11 11.61
N GLN A 125 0.32 25.78 11.29
CA GLN A 125 1.48 26.04 12.15
C GLN A 125 1.74 27.55 12.31
N ILE A 126 1.73 28.31 11.21
CA ILE A 126 2.04 29.75 11.20
C ILE A 126 0.97 30.55 11.94
N TYR A 127 -0.29 30.31 11.60
CA TYR A 127 -1.41 31.13 12.09
C TYR A 127 -2.08 30.53 13.33
N GLN A 128 -1.59 29.40 13.83
CA GLN A 128 -2.11 28.71 15.03
C GLN A 128 -3.64 28.68 15.03
N THR A 129 -4.24 28.23 13.94
CA THR A 129 -5.68 28.38 13.69
C THR A 129 -6.56 27.63 14.68
N GLY A 130 -5.97 26.90 15.64
CA GLY A 130 -6.68 26.05 16.60
C GLY A 130 -7.56 24.99 15.93
N ALA A 131 -7.36 24.76 14.63
CA ALA A 131 -8.25 23.93 13.82
C ALA A 131 -8.00 22.46 14.15
N ASP A 132 -9.09 21.73 14.31
CA ASP A 132 -9.04 20.30 14.54
C ASP A 132 -8.38 19.55 13.37
N ALA A 133 -7.72 18.44 13.68
CA ALA A 133 -7.02 17.63 12.67
C ALA A 133 -7.96 17.18 11.53
N TYR A 134 -9.23 16.87 11.83
CA TYR A 134 -10.19 16.48 10.79
C TYR A 134 -10.41 17.59 9.75
N THR A 135 -10.41 18.87 10.17
CA THR A 135 -10.62 20.00 9.27
C THR A 135 -9.48 20.09 8.24
N LEU A 136 -8.24 19.81 8.67
CA LEU A 136 -7.08 19.76 7.79
C LEU A 136 -7.23 18.65 6.74
N PHE A 137 -7.53 17.43 7.16
CA PHE A 137 -7.61 16.29 6.23
C PHE A 137 -8.83 16.35 5.30
N VAL A 138 -10.00 16.79 5.79
CA VAL A 138 -11.20 16.98 4.96
C VAL A 138 -10.98 18.11 3.96
N GLY A 139 -10.42 19.24 4.40
CA GLY A 139 -10.04 20.34 3.52
C GLY A 139 -9.02 19.91 2.46
N TRP A 140 -8.02 19.13 2.86
CA TRP A 140 -7.03 18.57 1.93
C TRP A 140 -7.69 17.66 0.88
N ALA A 141 -8.51 16.70 1.31
CA ALA A 141 -9.23 15.81 0.41
C ALA A 141 -10.11 16.57 -0.59
N ALA A 142 -10.82 17.60 -0.12
CA ALA A 142 -11.68 18.43 -0.96
C ALA A 142 -10.89 19.22 -2.01
N LEU A 143 -9.77 19.83 -1.62
CA LEU A 143 -8.95 20.67 -2.50
C LEU A 143 -8.27 19.87 -3.61
N ILE A 144 -7.85 18.62 -3.36
CA ILE A 144 -7.16 17.80 -4.36
C ILE A 144 -8.13 16.99 -5.23
N LEU A 145 -9.40 16.83 -4.83
CA LEU A 145 -10.37 16.01 -5.54
C LEU A 145 -10.52 16.36 -7.03
N PRO A 146 -10.62 17.64 -7.45
CA PRO A 146 -10.73 17.99 -8.88
C PRO A 146 -9.53 17.48 -9.70
N TRP A 147 -8.33 17.56 -9.14
CA TRP A 147 -7.11 17.07 -9.80
C TRP A 147 -7.07 15.55 -9.87
N VAL A 148 -7.48 14.87 -8.80
CA VAL A 148 -7.54 13.41 -8.74
C VAL A 148 -8.53 12.87 -9.76
N LEU A 149 -9.71 13.47 -9.88
CA LEU A 149 -10.72 13.12 -10.90
C LEU A 149 -10.17 13.33 -12.32
N ALA A 150 -9.48 14.44 -12.57
CA ALA A 150 -8.88 14.73 -13.87
C ALA A 150 -7.66 13.83 -14.19
N SER A 151 -6.98 13.31 -13.17
CA SER A 151 -5.69 12.62 -13.30
C SER A 151 -5.73 11.37 -14.17
N ARG A 152 -6.81 10.56 -14.06
CA ARG A 152 -6.86 9.19 -14.59
C ARG A 152 -5.60 8.37 -14.23
N ALA A 153 -5.02 8.61 -13.05
CA ALA A 153 -3.77 8.00 -12.60
C ALA A 153 -3.94 7.40 -11.20
N LEU A 154 -3.26 6.29 -10.92
CA LEU A 154 -3.54 5.49 -9.71
C LEU A 154 -2.99 6.11 -8.44
N VAL A 155 -1.80 6.70 -8.51
CA VAL A 155 -1.13 7.26 -7.32
C VAL A 155 -1.88 8.48 -6.74
N PRO A 156 -2.36 9.46 -7.54
CA PRO A 156 -3.22 10.54 -7.02
C PRO A 156 -4.49 10.02 -6.32
N TRP A 157 -5.14 9.00 -6.88
CA TRP A 157 -6.29 8.35 -6.25
C TRP A 157 -5.93 7.69 -4.91
N ALA A 158 -4.78 7.03 -4.82
CA ALA A 158 -4.31 6.45 -3.56
C ALA A 158 -4.03 7.52 -2.49
N VAL A 159 -3.41 8.65 -2.86
CA VAL A 159 -3.23 9.79 -1.96
C VAL A 159 -4.59 10.28 -1.46
N TRP A 160 -5.56 10.48 -2.36
CA TRP A 160 -6.89 10.94 -1.97
C TRP A 160 -7.62 9.98 -1.03
N LEU A 161 -7.53 8.66 -1.28
CA LEU A 161 -8.13 7.64 -0.41
C LEU A 161 -7.51 7.65 0.99
N VAL A 162 -6.18 7.79 1.09
CA VAL A 162 -5.48 7.88 2.37
C VAL A 162 -5.86 9.15 3.13
N VAL A 163 -5.87 10.30 2.46
CA VAL A 163 -6.22 11.59 3.07
C VAL A 163 -7.68 11.60 3.53
N THR A 164 -8.59 11.08 2.72
CA THR A 164 -10.02 10.98 3.06
C THR A 164 -10.23 10.02 4.24
N GLY A 165 -9.53 8.87 4.24
CA GLY A 165 -9.54 7.94 5.36
C GLY A 165 -9.00 8.55 6.65
N ALA A 166 -7.91 9.32 6.58
CA ALA A 166 -7.38 10.06 7.72
C ALA A 166 -8.38 11.11 8.24
N GLY A 167 -9.06 11.81 7.33
CA GLY A 167 -10.16 12.73 7.68
C GLY A 167 -11.32 12.03 8.38
N ALA A 168 -11.74 10.87 7.90
CA ALA A 168 -12.80 10.07 8.53
C ALA A 168 -12.40 9.58 9.93
N VAL A 169 -11.17 9.08 10.11
CA VAL A 169 -10.66 8.62 11.41
C VAL A 169 -10.57 9.77 12.40
N THR A 170 -9.94 10.89 11.99
CA THR A 170 -9.79 12.06 12.87
C THR A 170 -11.14 12.66 13.24
N TYR A 171 -12.10 12.73 12.31
CA TYR A 171 -13.47 13.14 12.60
C TYR A 171 -14.16 12.19 13.59
N ALA A 172 -14.02 10.87 13.40
CA ALA A 172 -14.62 9.90 14.30
C ALA A 172 -14.07 10.06 15.73
N VAL A 173 -12.76 10.16 15.88
CA VAL A 173 -12.09 10.28 17.18
C VAL A 173 -12.35 11.63 17.86
N GLN A 174 -12.37 12.73 17.10
CA GLN A 174 -12.50 14.08 17.66
C GLN A 174 -13.96 14.50 17.92
N ILE A 175 -14.90 13.98 17.12
CA ILE A 175 -16.30 14.44 17.14
C ILE A 175 -17.26 13.27 17.36
N ALA A 176 -17.30 12.29 16.45
CA ALA A 176 -18.41 11.34 16.41
C ALA A 176 -18.47 10.39 17.62
N ILE A 177 -17.30 9.90 18.08
CA ILE A 177 -17.18 9.01 19.24
C ILE A 177 -17.42 9.78 20.55
N PRO A 178 -16.77 10.95 20.82
CA PRO A 178 -17.05 11.74 22.02
C PRO A 178 -18.51 12.19 22.17
N LEU A 179 -19.21 12.45 21.06
CA LEU A 179 -20.63 12.79 21.06
C LEU A 179 -21.57 11.58 21.15
N GLY A 180 -21.04 10.35 21.16
CA GLY A 180 -21.82 9.12 21.27
C GLY A 180 -22.62 8.77 20.02
N TRP A 181 -22.30 9.34 18.85
CA TRP A 181 -23.01 9.06 17.60
C TRP A 181 -22.65 7.69 17.01
N ILE A 182 -21.42 7.23 17.26
CA ILE A 182 -20.92 5.97 16.76
C ILE A 182 -19.89 5.39 17.74
N SER A 183 -19.81 4.06 17.80
CA SER A 183 -18.74 3.37 18.53
C SER A 183 -17.44 3.35 17.73
N LEU A 184 -16.32 3.01 18.39
CA LEU A 184 -15.03 2.84 17.71
C LEU A 184 -15.10 1.75 16.64
N GLU A 185 -15.75 0.62 16.95
CA GLU A 185 -15.94 -0.50 16.03
C GLU A 185 -16.79 -0.07 14.83
N GLY A 186 -17.88 0.65 15.09
CA GLY A 186 -18.74 1.20 14.06
C GLY A 186 -17.97 2.13 13.11
N ALA A 187 -17.11 3.01 13.65
CA ALA A 187 -16.30 3.91 12.84
C ALA A 187 -15.29 3.14 11.96
N VAL A 188 -14.64 2.11 12.50
CA VAL A 188 -13.71 1.27 11.74
C VAL A 188 -14.44 0.45 10.66
N LEU A 189 -15.64 -0.06 10.94
CA LEU A 189 -16.47 -0.76 9.96
C LEU A 189 -16.93 0.17 8.83
N LEU A 190 -17.33 1.42 9.14
CA LEU A 190 -17.64 2.42 8.11
C LEU A 190 -16.43 2.74 7.24
N LEU A 191 -15.23 2.83 7.83
CA LEU A 191 -14.01 3.04 7.07
C LEU A 191 -13.67 1.84 6.18
N ALA A 192 -13.87 0.62 6.68
CA ALA A 192 -13.72 -0.59 5.87
C ALA A 192 -14.74 -0.63 4.72
N LEU A 193 -15.99 -0.20 4.95
CA LEU A 193 -17.01 -0.07 3.91
C LEU A 193 -16.64 0.99 2.87
N PHE A 194 -16.05 2.11 3.27
CA PHE A 194 -15.53 3.12 2.35
C PHE A 194 -14.46 2.53 1.41
N TYR A 195 -13.48 1.81 1.94
CA TYR A 195 -12.48 1.13 1.11
C TYR A 195 -13.08 -0.01 0.26
N GLY A 196 -14.08 -0.72 0.80
CA GLY A 196 -14.84 -1.73 0.06
C GLY A 196 -15.61 -1.13 -1.12
N PHE A 197 -16.20 0.05 -0.94
CA PHE A 197 -16.86 0.79 -2.02
C PHE A 197 -15.85 1.25 -3.07
N ALA A 198 -14.69 1.78 -2.67
CA ALA A 198 -13.61 2.13 -3.61
C ALA A 198 -13.15 0.91 -4.43
N LEU A 199 -13.03 -0.26 -3.79
CA LEU A 199 -12.70 -1.51 -4.46
C LEU A 199 -13.79 -1.92 -5.46
N LEU A 200 -15.06 -1.84 -5.06
CA LEU A 200 -16.21 -2.13 -5.93
C LEU A 200 -16.24 -1.22 -7.16
N VAL A 201 -16.02 0.08 -6.97
CA VAL A 201 -15.93 1.07 -8.06
C VAL A 201 -14.78 0.72 -9.00
N ARG A 202 -13.62 0.33 -8.47
CA ARG A 202 -12.48 -0.10 -9.27
C ARG A 202 -12.81 -1.35 -10.11
N GLU A 203 -13.34 -2.40 -9.49
CA GLU A 203 -13.63 -3.66 -10.19
C GLU A 203 -14.72 -3.49 -11.25
N THR A 204 -15.75 -2.68 -10.97
CA THR A 204 -16.79 -2.35 -11.96
C THR A 204 -16.22 -1.53 -13.11
N ALA A 205 -15.39 -0.52 -12.83
CA ALA A 205 -14.69 0.27 -13.85
C ALA A 205 -13.73 -0.59 -14.72
N MET A 206 -13.08 -1.59 -14.14
CA MET A 206 -12.27 -2.56 -14.88
C MET A 206 -13.10 -3.42 -15.85
N ARG A 207 -14.34 -3.80 -15.46
CA ARG A 207 -15.27 -4.52 -16.35
C ARG A 207 -15.70 -3.68 -17.56
N TYR A 208 -15.77 -2.35 -17.40
CA TYR A 208 -16.01 -1.41 -18.50
C TYR A 208 -14.75 -1.13 -19.35
N GLY A 209 -13.63 -1.81 -19.11
CA GLY A 209 -12.45 -1.74 -19.96
C GLY A 209 -11.58 -0.51 -19.76
N ILE A 210 -11.67 0.19 -18.62
CA ILE A 210 -10.87 1.39 -18.34
C ILE A 210 -9.38 1.02 -18.22
N PRO A 211 -8.50 1.50 -19.13
CA PRO A 211 -7.15 0.96 -19.29
C PRO A 211 -6.16 1.38 -18.19
N TRP A 212 -6.35 2.54 -17.56
CA TRP A 212 -5.42 3.04 -16.53
C TRP A 212 -5.58 2.34 -15.17
N LEU A 213 -6.67 1.60 -14.95
CA LEU A 213 -6.93 0.81 -13.73
C LEU A 213 -6.32 -0.59 -13.76
N ARG A 214 -5.70 -0.98 -14.89
CA ARG A 214 -5.11 -2.32 -15.10
C ARG A 214 -4.12 -2.77 -14.02
N PRO A 215 -3.21 -1.91 -13.51
CA PRO A 215 -2.32 -2.33 -12.44
C PRO A 215 -3.08 -2.86 -11.22
N LEU A 216 -2.61 -3.98 -10.68
CA LEU A 216 -3.28 -4.71 -9.59
C LEU A 216 -2.94 -4.18 -8.18
N TRP A 217 -1.89 -3.38 -8.05
CA TRP A 217 -1.45 -2.88 -6.74
C TRP A 217 -2.54 -2.10 -5.95
N PRO A 218 -3.45 -1.30 -6.57
CA PRO A 218 -4.50 -0.60 -5.83
C PRO A 218 -5.53 -1.57 -5.24
N ARG A 219 -5.86 -2.65 -5.95
CA ARG A 219 -6.70 -3.73 -5.42
C ARG A 219 -6.06 -4.32 -4.17
N ARG A 220 -4.79 -4.68 -4.26
CA ARG A 220 -4.05 -5.30 -3.15
C ARG A 220 -3.96 -4.36 -1.94
N LEU A 221 -3.75 -3.07 -2.17
CA LEU A 221 -3.74 -2.06 -1.11
C LEU A 221 -5.11 -1.95 -0.43
N LEU A 222 -6.20 -1.91 -1.20
CA LEU A 222 -7.56 -1.85 -0.67
C LEU A 222 -7.94 -3.12 0.10
N VAL A 223 -7.62 -4.29 -0.45
CA VAL A 223 -7.85 -5.58 0.22
C VAL A 223 -7.07 -5.64 1.54
N ALA A 224 -5.80 -5.26 1.55
CA ALA A 224 -5.00 -5.20 2.77
C ALA A 224 -5.64 -4.26 3.81
N ALA A 225 -6.04 -3.06 3.40
CA ALA A 225 -6.69 -2.10 4.29
C ALA A 225 -8.00 -2.64 4.91
N ILE A 226 -8.89 -3.22 4.09
CA ILE A 226 -10.16 -3.78 4.57
C ILE A 226 -9.90 -4.92 5.55
N LEU A 227 -9.02 -5.86 5.21
CA LEU A 227 -8.70 -7.01 6.07
C LEU A 227 -8.07 -6.57 7.39
N THR A 228 -7.11 -5.64 7.37
CA THR A 228 -6.48 -5.12 8.60
C THR A 228 -7.49 -4.43 9.51
N LEU A 229 -8.33 -3.55 8.97
CA LEU A 229 -9.35 -2.83 9.74
C LEU A 229 -10.34 -3.81 10.38
N THR A 230 -10.94 -4.68 9.56
CA THR A 230 -11.93 -5.65 10.04
C THR A 230 -11.35 -6.69 11.00
N LEU A 231 -10.12 -7.15 10.77
CA LEU A 231 -9.42 -8.07 11.67
C LEU A 231 -9.18 -7.41 13.04
N SER A 232 -8.70 -6.16 13.06
CA SER A 232 -8.45 -5.45 14.31
C SER A 232 -9.71 -5.33 15.16
N THR A 233 -10.83 -4.95 14.57
CA THR A 233 -12.13 -4.88 15.28
C THR A 233 -12.64 -6.23 15.72
N ALA A 234 -12.45 -7.28 14.90
CA ALA A 234 -12.93 -8.61 15.26
C ALA A 234 -12.10 -9.23 16.40
N VAL A 235 -10.80 -8.96 16.44
CA VAL A 235 -9.95 -9.37 17.56
C VAL A 235 -10.32 -8.61 18.83
N SER A 236 -10.49 -7.28 18.79
CA SER A 236 -10.97 -6.52 19.96
C SER A 236 -12.33 -7.04 20.45
N GLY A 237 -13.28 -7.23 19.53
CA GLY A 237 -14.60 -7.80 19.84
C GLY A 237 -14.53 -9.22 20.41
N LEU A 238 -13.52 -10.02 20.04
CA LEU A 238 -13.28 -11.33 20.62
C LEU A 238 -12.80 -11.27 22.07
N PHE A 239 -12.16 -10.20 22.56
CA PHE A 239 -11.66 -10.16 23.94
C PHE A 239 -12.52 -9.30 24.87
N GLU A 240 -13.26 -8.33 24.33
CA GLU A 240 -14.10 -7.40 25.11
C GLU A 240 -15.57 -7.87 25.27
N SER A 241 -15.96 -8.98 24.65
CA SER A 241 -17.36 -9.48 24.62
C SER A 241 -17.96 -9.87 25.98
N VAL A 242 -17.24 -9.71 27.09
CA VAL A 242 -17.78 -9.88 28.45
C VAL A 242 -18.45 -8.59 28.95
N ILE A 243 -18.20 -7.43 28.32
CA ILE A 243 -18.61 -6.11 28.81
C ILE A 243 -19.51 -5.34 27.81
N ILE A 244 -19.40 -5.58 26.49
CA ILE A 244 -20.12 -4.79 25.46
C ILE A 244 -20.96 -5.70 24.51
N PRO A 245 -22.27 -5.44 24.30
CA PRO A 245 -23.16 -6.27 23.48
C PRO A 245 -22.84 -6.38 21.98
N ASP A 246 -21.97 -5.52 21.43
CA ASP A 246 -21.79 -5.36 19.98
C ASP A 246 -20.59 -6.15 19.40
N GLY A 247 -19.81 -6.86 20.23
CA GLY A 247 -18.60 -7.58 19.79
C GLY A 247 -18.86 -8.66 18.73
N TRP A 248 -20.06 -9.25 18.71
CA TRP A 248 -20.45 -10.24 17.70
C TRP A 248 -20.63 -9.62 16.31
N MET A 249 -21.02 -8.34 16.21
CA MET A 249 -21.16 -7.64 14.93
C MET A 249 -19.81 -7.43 14.26
N ALA A 250 -18.77 -7.14 15.04
CA ALA A 250 -17.39 -7.01 14.55
C ALA A 250 -16.88 -8.35 13.99
N VAL A 251 -17.14 -9.45 14.70
CA VAL A 251 -16.79 -10.81 14.26
C VAL A 251 -17.55 -11.22 12.99
N ALA A 252 -18.86 -10.93 12.93
CA ALA A 252 -19.68 -11.19 11.75
C ALA A 252 -19.25 -10.36 10.54
N GLY A 253 -18.95 -9.06 10.76
CA GLY A 253 -18.46 -8.15 9.73
C GLY A 253 -17.13 -8.61 9.14
N TYR A 254 -16.19 -9.00 10.00
CA TYR A 254 -14.91 -9.57 9.55
C TYR A 254 -15.09 -10.86 8.76
N SER A 255 -15.90 -11.80 9.28
CA SER A 255 -16.14 -13.08 8.62
C SER A 255 -16.72 -12.87 7.21
N THR A 256 -17.67 -11.94 7.07
CA THR A 256 -18.28 -11.58 5.79
C THR A 256 -17.26 -10.94 4.84
N ALA A 257 -16.44 -10.01 5.33
CA ALA A 257 -15.41 -9.35 4.53
C ALA A 257 -14.30 -10.32 4.06
N ALA A 258 -13.77 -11.13 4.97
CA ALA A 258 -12.72 -12.09 4.67
C ALA A 258 -13.17 -13.16 3.65
N ILE A 259 -14.38 -13.71 3.83
CA ILE A 259 -14.94 -14.70 2.91
C ILE A 259 -15.28 -14.06 1.56
N GLY A 260 -15.96 -12.90 1.56
CA GLY A 260 -16.34 -12.20 0.34
C GLY A 260 -15.14 -11.80 -0.52
N LEU A 261 -14.13 -11.19 0.11
CA LEU A 261 -12.89 -10.80 -0.57
C LEU A 261 -12.10 -12.02 -1.02
N GLY A 262 -12.03 -13.09 -0.22
CA GLY A 262 -11.38 -14.35 -0.60
C GLY A 262 -11.99 -14.94 -1.87
N ILE A 263 -13.33 -15.06 -1.93
CA ILE A 263 -14.04 -15.59 -3.10
C ILE A 263 -13.82 -14.71 -4.33
N VAL A 264 -13.91 -13.38 -4.19
CA VAL A 264 -13.69 -12.44 -5.30
C VAL A 264 -12.24 -12.53 -5.80
N CYS A 265 -11.26 -12.61 -4.91
CA CYS A 265 -9.84 -12.67 -5.29
C CYS A 265 -9.47 -13.99 -5.98
N VAL A 266 -10.07 -15.12 -5.56
CA VAL A 266 -9.91 -16.40 -6.26
C VAL A 266 -10.51 -16.33 -7.67
N ARG A 267 -11.71 -15.76 -7.83
CA ARG A 267 -12.34 -15.58 -9.15
C ARG A 267 -11.57 -14.64 -10.08
N LEU A 268 -10.79 -13.72 -9.52
CA LEU A 268 -9.98 -12.76 -10.26
C LEU A 268 -8.50 -13.18 -10.36
N LEU A 269 -8.16 -14.41 -9.93
CA LEU A 269 -6.83 -15.01 -9.98
C LEU A 269 -5.70 -14.13 -9.39
N ASP A 270 -6.00 -13.32 -8.36
CA ASP A 270 -5.00 -12.48 -7.69
C ASP A 270 -4.40 -13.19 -6.47
N LEU A 271 -3.43 -14.07 -6.71
CA LEU A 271 -2.82 -14.93 -5.70
C LEU A 271 -2.31 -14.17 -4.45
N PRO A 272 -1.61 -13.03 -4.56
CA PRO A 272 -1.24 -12.23 -3.38
C PRO A 272 -2.42 -11.79 -2.52
N ALA A 273 -3.55 -11.41 -3.11
CA ALA A 273 -4.73 -10.99 -2.36
C ALA A 273 -5.41 -12.18 -1.66
N VAL A 274 -5.41 -13.36 -2.29
CA VAL A 274 -5.85 -14.62 -1.66
C VAL A 274 -4.97 -14.96 -0.46
N LEU A 275 -3.65 -14.83 -0.59
CA LEU A 275 -2.71 -15.06 0.51
C LEU A 275 -2.95 -14.10 1.68
N MET A 276 -3.27 -12.83 1.42
CA MET A 276 -3.64 -11.85 2.46
C MET A 276 -4.91 -12.28 3.21
N ALA A 277 -5.95 -12.71 2.48
CA ALA A 277 -7.20 -13.17 3.09
C ALA A 277 -6.99 -14.44 3.93
N VAL A 278 -6.20 -15.40 3.44
CA VAL A 278 -5.85 -16.63 4.18
C VAL A 278 -5.04 -16.29 5.43
N LEU A 279 -4.02 -15.44 5.32
CA LEU A 279 -3.22 -14.99 6.46
C LEU A 279 -4.08 -14.30 7.52
N SER A 280 -4.96 -13.39 7.10
CA SER A 280 -5.93 -12.74 7.99
C SER A 280 -6.78 -13.78 8.71
N GLY A 281 -7.31 -14.77 7.97
CA GLY A 281 -8.07 -15.89 8.52
C GLY A 281 -7.30 -16.66 9.58
N CYS A 282 -6.02 -16.98 9.31
CA CYS A 282 -5.15 -17.64 10.27
C CYS A 282 -4.99 -16.81 11.55
N LEU A 283 -4.69 -15.51 11.43
CA LEU A 283 -4.52 -14.62 12.58
C LEU A 283 -5.79 -14.56 13.43
N PHE A 284 -6.96 -14.45 12.80
CA PHE A 284 -8.24 -14.45 13.49
C PHE A 284 -8.50 -15.78 14.23
N LEU A 285 -8.30 -16.91 13.57
CA LEU A 285 -8.48 -18.24 14.16
C LEU A 285 -7.51 -18.48 15.32
N THR A 286 -6.27 -18.02 15.21
CA THR A 286 -5.29 -18.07 16.29
C THR A 286 -5.74 -17.20 17.48
N ALA A 287 -6.26 -16.00 17.25
CA ALA A 287 -6.78 -15.15 18.33
C ALA A 287 -8.00 -15.77 19.01
N ALA A 288 -8.97 -16.25 18.23
CA ALA A 288 -10.19 -16.89 18.73
C ALA A 288 -9.89 -18.18 19.50
N GLY A 289 -9.06 -19.08 18.92
CA GLY A 289 -8.65 -20.30 19.59
C GLY A 289 -7.74 -20.03 20.79
N GLY A 290 -6.90 -18.99 20.73
CA GLY A 290 -6.09 -18.54 21.85
C GLY A 290 -6.94 -18.16 23.04
N ARG A 291 -8.02 -17.37 22.84
CA ARG A 291 -8.99 -17.08 23.89
C ARG A 291 -9.54 -18.35 24.56
N ILE A 292 -9.96 -19.34 23.77
CA ILE A 292 -10.47 -20.62 24.28
C ILE A 292 -9.37 -21.37 25.05
N VAL A 293 -8.14 -21.42 24.52
CA VAL A 293 -7.01 -22.09 25.19
C VAL A 293 -6.74 -21.46 26.55
N PHE A 294 -6.68 -20.13 26.65
CA PHE A 294 -6.42 -19.43 27.91
C PHE A 294 -7.60 -19.49 28.91
N GLU A 295 -8.84 -19.67 28.43
CA GLU A 295 -10.01 -19.86 29.31
C GLU A 295 -10.07 -21.27 29.94
N TRP A 296 -9.59 -22.30 29.22
CA TRP A 296 -9.81 -23.71 29.59
C TRP A 296 -8.56 -24.46 30.08
N LEU A 297 -7.35 -23.97 29.80
CA LEU A 297 -6.10 -24.61 30.20
C LEU A 297 -5.37 -23.81 31.28
N ASP A 298 -4.60 -24.51 32.11
CA ASP A 298 -3.78 -23.88 33.14
C ASP A 298 -2.80 -22.84 32.54
N PRO A 299 -2.64 -21.66 33.16
CA PRO A 299 -1.90 -20.53 32.59
C PRO A 299 -0.40 -20.79 32.34
N GLU A 300 0.18 -21.78 33.02
CA GLU A 300 1.64 -21.99 33.01
C GLU A 300 2.11 -22.79 31.79
N VAL A 301 1.81 -24.09 31.73
CA VAL A 301 2.34 -24.99 30.69
C VAL A 301 1.26 -25.42 29.70
N GLY A 302 0.01 -25.55 30.16
CA GLY A 302 -1.12 -25.98 29.34
C GLY A 302 -1.50 -24.97 28.27
N ALA A 303 -1.67 -23.70 28.65
CA ALA A 303 -2.05 -22.65 27.71
C ALA A 303 -0.97 -22.37 26.65
N PHE A 304 0.31 -22.36 27.04
CA PHE A 304 1.41 -22.12 26.09
C PHE A 304 1.55 -23.24 25.06
N SER A 305 1.55 -24.50 25.51
CA SER A 305 1.62 -25.66 24.62
C SER A 305 0.39 -25.78 23.72
N GLY A 306 -0.81 -25.51 24.27
CA GLY A 306 -2.06 -25.45 23.51
C GLY A 306 -2.05 -24.38 22.41
N LEU A 307 -1.49 -23.20 22.71
CA LEU A 307 -1.35 -22.11 21.72
C LEU A 307 -0.39 -22.50 20.58
N VAL A 308 0.75 -23.13 20.90
CA VAL A 308 1.70 -23.61 19.89
C VAL A 308 1.03 -24.66 18.97
N MET A 309 0.30 -25.62 19.55
CA MET A 309 -0.43 -26.62 18.76
C MET A 309 -1.51 -25.99 17.88
N LEU A 310 -2.25 -25.00 18.40
CA LEU A 310 -3.25 -24.25 17.64
C LEU A 310 -2.62 -23.53 16.45
N VAL A 311 -1.51 -22.80 16.66
CA VAL A 311 -0.80 -22.11 15.59
C VAL A 311 -0.35 -23.10 14.52
N LEU A 312 0.25 -24.23 14.91
CA LEU A 312 0.66 -25.26 13.96
C LEU A 312 -0.51 -25.86 13.18
N ALA A 313 -1.64 -26.11 13.82
CA ALA A 313 -2.84 -26.64 13.18
C ALA A 313 -3.46 -25.62 12.19
N VAL A 314 -3.58 -24.36 12.60
CA VAL A 314 -4.15 -23.28 11.78
C VAL A 314 -3.27 -23.01 10.55
N PHE A 315 -1.96 -22.84 10.73
CA PHE A 315 -1.06 -22.59 9.60
C PHE A 315 -0.84 -23.84 8.73
N GLY A 316 -0.84 -25.03 9.33
CA GLY A 316 -0.75 -26.31 8.60
C GLY A 316 -1.98 -26.55 7.70
N SER A 317 -3.18 -26.29 8.22
CA SER A 317 -4.42 -26.39 7.43
C SER A 317 -4.51 -25.34 6.32
N ALA A 318 -4.09 -24.10 6.60
CA ALA A 318 -3.98 -23.05 5.59
C ALA A 318 -3.02 -23.42 4.46
N PHE A 319 -1.87 -24.03 4.78
CA PHE A 319 -0.93 -24.51 3.79
C PHE A 319 -1.51 -25.63 2.91
N ALA A 320 -2.26 -26.57 3.49
CA ALA A 320 -2.96 -27.62 2.74
C ALA A 320 -4.03 -27.03 1.81
N LEU A 321 -4.79 -26.01 2.27
CA LEU A 321 -5.76 -25.28 1.46
C LEU A 321 -5.08 -24.57 0.29
N LEU A 322 -3.98 -23.85 0.53
CA LEU A 322 -3.23 -23.14 -0.51
C LEU A 322 -2.66 -24.10 -1.57
N ARG A 323 -2.19 -25.29 -1.16
CA ARG A 323 -1.79 -26.34 -2.12
C ARG A 323 -2.95 -26.76 -3.01
N ARG A 324 -4.11 -27.08 -2.44
CA ARG A 324 -5.31 -27.45 -3.21
C ARG A 324 -5.77 -26.34 -4.16
N LEU A 325 -5.74 -25.09 -3.70
CA LEU A 325 -6.09 -23.93 -4.53
C LEU A 325 -5.12 -23.77 -5.70
N ARG A 326 -3.81 -23.91 -5.46
CA ARG A 326 -2.79 -23.88 -6.52
C ARG A 326 -3.04 -24.96 -7.56
N ASP A 327 -3.31 -26.19 -7.12
CA ASP A 327 -3.53 -27.32 -8.02
C ASP A 327 -4.84 -27.15 -8.82
N TRP A 328 -5.88 -26.55 -8.22
CA TRP A 328 -7.13 -26.19 -8.92
C TRP A 328 -6.92 -25.09 -9.96
N MET A 329 -6.17 -24.04 -9.63
CA MET A 329 -5.83 -22.95 -10.56
C MET A 329 -5.00 -23.47 -11.74
N ALA A 330 -4.03 -24.35 -11.49
CA ALA A 330 -3.22 -24.98 -12.54
C ALA A 330 -4.04 -25.88 -13.49
N ALA A 331 -5.23 -26.31 -13.09
CA ALA A 331 -6.14 -27.09 -13.94
C ALA A 331 -7.11 -26.22 -14.77
N HIS A 332 -7.18 -24.92 -14.50
CA HIS A 332 -8.12 -23.98 -15.14
C HIS A 332 -7.41 -22.80 -15.88
N ASP A 333 -6.08 -22.79 -15.90
CA ASP A 333 -5.24 -21.98 -16.79
C ASP A 333 -4.95 -22.74 -18.10
#